data_AF-A0A6N9VMX4-F1
#
_entry.id   AF-A0A6N9VMX4-F1
#
_cell.length_a   1.000
_cell.length_b   1.000
_cell.length_c   1.000
_cell.angle_alpha   90.00
_cell.angle_beta   90.00
_cell.angle_gamma   90.00
#
_symmetry.space_group_name_H-M   'P 1'
#
loop_
_entity.id
_entity.type
_entity.pdbx_description
1 polymer ?
#
loop_
_entity_poly.entity_id
_entity_poly.type
_entity_poly.pdbx_seq_one_letter_code
_entity_poly.pdbx_strand_id
1 'polypeptide(L)'
;MTQRPVMELASTIHHDGDGGVADDLETVRGTTRWIQQQTGLPSAGGLVADEELRAGIVGVRGAVRALFARVVSPAPPSPADAHALMPAAEALDRLNAAAARELVAPQL
;
A
#
# COMPACT_ATOMS: atom_id res chain seq x y z
N MET A 1 -12.21 -10.42 -12.87
CA MET A 1 -12.46 -9.33 -11.90
C MET A 1 -11.59 -8.16 -12.32
N THR A 2 -12.12 -6.94 -12.35
CA THR A 2 -11.33 -5.75 -12.70
C THR A 2 -10.25 -5.53 -11.62
N GLN A 3 -8.98 -5.46 -12.00
CA GLN A 3 -7.89 -5.17 -11.06
C GLN A 3 -8.12 -3.80 -10.42
N ARG A 4 -7.87 -3.71 -9.11
CA ARG A 4 -7.92 -2.45 -8.36
C ARG A 4 -6.65 -2.31 -7.54
N PRO A 5 -5.50 -2.00 -8.18
CA PRO A 5 -4.17 -2.10 -7.53
C PRO A 5 -4.06 -1.28 -6.24
N VAL A 6 -4.66 -0.09 -6.21
CA VAL A 6 -4.65 0.77 -5.01
C VAL A 6 -5.44 0.15 -3.86
N MET A 7 -6.58 -0.48 -4.16
CA MET A 7 -7.38 -1.17 -3.13
C MET A 7 -6.67 -2.45 -2.67
N GLU A 8 -6.11 -3.22 -3.59
CA GLU A 8 -5.34 -4.43 -3.30
C GLU A 8 -4.14 -4.12 -2.38
N LEU A 9 -3.41 -3.02 -2.64
CA LEU A 9 -2.33 -2.55 -1.79
C LEU A 9 -2.83 -2.05 -0.42
N ALA A 10 -3.90 -1.26 -0.39
CA ALA A 10 -4.44 -0.76 0.87
C ALA A 10 -4.96 -1.89 1.77
N SER A 11 -5.47 -2.97 1.17
CA SER A 11 -6.06 -4.13 1.85
C SER A 11 -5.05 -5.16 2.37
N THR A 12 -3.74 -4.96 2.19
CA THR A 12 -2.70 -5.82 2.83
C THR A 12 -2.69 -5.71 4.35
N ILE A 13 -3.35 -4.67 4.89
CA ILE A 13 -3.62 -4.57 6.32
C ILE A 13 -5.10 -4.86 6.52
N HIS A 14 -5.41 -5.90 7.28
CA HIS A 14 -6.77 -6.37 7.51
C HIS A 14 -6.93 -6.97 8.92
N HIS A 15 -8.17 -7.24 9.32
CA HIS A 15 -8.41 -7.96 10.57
C HIS A 15 -7.94 -9.41 10.45
N ASP A 16 -7.27 -9.91 11.49
CA ASP A 16 -6.76 -11.30 11.54
C ASP A 16 -7.85 -12.34 11.88
N GLY A 17 -9.01 -11.88 12.37
CA GLY A 17 -10.14 -12.73 12.79
C GLY A 17 -10.24 -12.91 14.31
N ASP A 18 -9.19 -12.56 15.07
CA ASP A 18 -9.12 -12.66 16.53
C ASP A 18 -9.18 -11.29 17.23
N GLY A 19 -9.55 -10.25 16.48
CA GLY A 19 -9.63 -8.87 16.96
C GLY A 19 -8.34 -8.07 16.82
N GLY A 20 -7.30 -8.67 16.24
CA GLY A 20 -6.06 -7.99 15.89
C GLY A 20 -6.04 -7.48 14.44
N VAL A 21 -4.85 -7.08 14.02
CA VAL A 21 -4.55 -6.54 12.69
C VAL A 21 -3.40 -7.35 12.10
N ALA A 22 -3.66 -8.00 10.97
CA ALA A 22 -2.65 -8.66 10.17
C ALA A 22 -2.07 -7.67 9.14
N ASP A 23 -0.78 -7.82 8.85
CA ASP A 23 -0.07 -7.08 7.81
C ASP A 23 0.69 -8.06 6.89
N ASP A 24 0.20 -8.25 5.67
CA ASP A 24 0.83 -9.12 4.67
C ASP A 24 2.26 -8.67 4.27
N LEU A 25 2.58 -7.39 4.47
CA LEU A 25 3.87 -6.77 4.14
C LEU A 25 4.77 -6.57 5.37
N GLU A 26 4.39 -7.13 6.52
CA GLU A 26 5.17 -7.04 7.77
C GLU A 26 6.61 -7.53 7.56
N THR A 27 6.77 -8.57 6.72
CA THR A 27 8.07 -9.20 6.44
C THR A 27 8.41 -9.14 4.96
N VAL A 28 9.72 -9.22 4.65
CA VAL A 28 10.22 -9.36 3.27
C VAL A 28 9.63 -10.59 2.57
N ARG A 29 9.47 -11.70 3.31
CA ARG A 29 8.86 -12.93 2.78
C ARG A 29 7.39 -12.73 2.44
N GLY A 30 6.63 -12.08 3.32
CA GLY A 30 5.23 -11.73 3.08
C GLY A 30 5.08 -10.82 1.87
N THR A 31 5.93 -9.80 1.77
CA THR A 31 5.99 -8.88 0.63
C THR A 31 6.28 -9.60 -0.68
N THR A 32 7.28 -10.49 -0.69
CA THR A 32 7.61 -11.31 -1.87
C THR A 32 6.41 -12.13 -2.32
N ARG A 33 5.74 -12.81 -1.38
CA ARG A 33 4.55 -13.61 -1.67
C ARG A 33 3.43 -12.73 -2.22
N TRP A 34 3.17 -11.57 -1.63
CA TRP A 34 2.12 -10.65 -2.09
C TRP A 34 2.37 -10.16 -3.51
N ILE A 35 3.61 -9.75 -3.84
CA ILE A 35 3.99 -9.33 -5.20
C ILE A 35 3.74 -10.45 -6.21
N GLN A 36 4.20 -11.67 -5.91
CA GLN A 36 4.05 -12.83 -6.80
C GLN A 36 2.59 -13.21 -7.07
N GLN A 37 1.66 -12.82 -6.20
CA GLN A 37 0.22 -13.04 -6.37
C GLN A 37 -0.48 -11.98 -7.23
N GLN A 38 0.18 -10.85 -7.51
CA GLN A 38 -0.41 -9.77 -8.30
C GLN A 38 -0.47 -10.16 -9.77
N THR A 39 -1.68 -10.48 -10.23
CA THR A 39 -1.96 -10.56 -11.66
C THR A 39 -1.87 -9.14 -12.23
N GLY A 40 -1.15 -8.91 -13.33
CA GLY A 40 -1.08 -7.59 -13.99
C GLY A 40 0.23 -6.81 -13.78
N LEU A 41 1.09 -7.22 -12.85
CA LEU A 41 2.46 -6.70 -12.75
C LEU A 41 3.39 -7.55 -13.67
N PRO A 42 4.02 -6.96 -14.69
CA PRO A 42 5.02 -7.66 -15.49
C PRO A 42 6.13 -8.21 -14.60
N SER A 43 6.54 -9.46 -14.82
CA SER A 43 7.66 -10.11 -14.12
C SER A 43 7.48 -10.35 -12.60
N ALA A 44 6.28 -10.17 -12.05
CA ALA A 44 6.05 -10.33 -10.60
C ALA A 44 6.31 -11.76 -10.08
N GLY A 45 6.04 -12.79 -10.88
CA GLY A 45 6.16 -14.19 -10.47
C GLY A 45 7.59 -14.66 -10.13
N GLY A 46 8.62 -13.91 -10.55
CA GLY A 46 10.02 -14.20 -10.25
C GLY A 46 10.70 -13.19 -9.32
N LEU A 47 9.98 -12.14 -8.90
CA LEU A 47 10.56 -11.08 -8.08
C LEU A 47 10.70 -11.56 -6.63
N VAL A 48 11.87 -11.31 -6.04
CA VAL A 48 12.13 -11.48 -4.60
C VAL A 48 12.33 -10.09 -4.01
N ALA A 49 11.52 -9.75 -3.02
CA ALA A 49 11.66 -8.45 -2.35
C ALA A 49 12.91 -8.47 -1.47
N ASP A 50 13.59 -7.33 -1.41
CA ASP A 50 14.51 -7.00 -0.34
C ASP A 50 13.84 -6.02 0.65
N GLU A 51 14.59 -5.61 1.67
CA GLU A 51 14.08 -4.70 2.69
C GLU A 51 13.84 -3.29 2.15
N GLU A 52 14.63 -2.84 1.17
CA GLU A 52 14.46 -1.52 0.56
C GLU A 52 13.14 -1.45 -0.22
N LEU A 53 12.88 -2.46 -1.06
CA LEU A 53 11.64 -2.57 -1.80
C LEU A 53 10.44 -2.68 -0.86
N ARG A 54 10.55 -3.51 0.19
CA ARG A 54 9.51 -3.63 1.21
C ARG A 54 9.18 -2.29 1.85
N ALA A 55 10.20 -1.57 2.34
CA ALA A 55 10.02 -0.26 2.96
C ALA A 55 9.41 0.77 1.98
N GLY A 56 9.77 0.69 0.69
CA GLY A 56 9.16 1.47 -0.38
C GLY A 56 7.65 1.21 -0.50
N ILE A 57 7.26 -0.06 -0.66
CA ILE A 57 5.85 -0.46 -0.82
C ILE A 57 5.02 -0.12 0.42
N VAL A 58 5.53 -0.45 1.62
CA VAL A 58 4.88 -0.11 2.90
C VAL A 58 4.68 1.41 3.03
N GLY A 59 5.68 2.18 2.59
CA GLY A 59 5.59 3.63 2.56
C GLY A 59 4.50 4.16 1.63
N VAL A 60 4.39 3.64 0.42
CA VAL A 60 3.33 4.00 -0.54
C VAL A 60 1.96 3.61 0.02
N ARG A 61 1.83 2.41 0.59
CA ARG A 61 0.60 1.96 1.25
C ARG A 61 0.18 2.91 2.37
N GLY A 62 1.11 3.30 3.25
CA GLY A 62 0.83 4.22 4.36
C GLY A 62 0.31 5.58 3.87
N ALA A 63 0.94 6.13 2.83
CA ALA A 63 0.49 7.36 2.18
C ALA A 63 -0.93 7.23 1.59
N VAL A 64 -1.21 6.16 0.84
CA VAL A 64 -2.53 5.89 0.26
C VAL A 64 -3.60 5.79 1.35
N ARG A 65 -3.35 5.01 2.40
CA ARG A 65 -4.30 4.82 3.51
C ARG A 65 -4.58 6.12 4.26
N ALA A 66 -3.57 6.97 4.47
CA ALA A 66 -3.76 8.30 5.06
C ALA A 66 -4.62 9.22 4.19
N LEU A 67 -4.41 9.22 2.87
CA LEU A 67 -5.22 10.00 1.95
C LEU A 67 -6.66 9.48 1.87
N PHE A 68 -6.87 8.16 1.90
CA PHE A 68 -8.21 7.58 1.97
C PHE A 68 -8.92 7.93 3.27
N ALA A 69 -8.25 7.79 4.41
CA ALA A 69 -8.79 8.18 5.72
C ALA A 69 -9.22 9.66 5.76
N ARG A 70 -8.45 10.55 5.12
CA ARG A 70 -8.82 11.97 4.98
C ARG A 70 -10.12 12.17 4.20
N VAL A 71 -10.33 11.43 3.12
CA VAL A 71 -11.52 11.56 2.25
C VAL A 71 -12.80 11.09 2.95
N VAL A 72 -12.71 10.12 3.87
CA VAL A 72 -13.87 9.56 4.58
C VAL A 72 -14.17 10.22 5.94
N SER A 73 -13.40 11.25 6.32
CA SER A 73 -13.62 12.05 7.53
C SER A 73 -15.02 12.72 7.52
N PRO A 74 -15.76 12.80 8.65
CA PRO A 74 -15.32 12.62 10.04
C PRO A 74 -15.52 11.21 10.61
N ALA A 75 -15.81 10.20 9.77
CA ALA A 75 -15.92 8.83 10.28
C ALA A 75 -14.61 8.41 10.98
N PRO A 76 -14.68 7.67 12.10
CA PRO A 76 -13.48 7.22 12.79
C PRO A 76 -12.58 6.42 11.84
N PRO A 77 -11.26 6.66 11.83
CA PRO A 77 -10.33 5.84 11.07
C PRO A 77 -10.43 4.38 11.53
N SER A 78 -10.08 3.44 10.65
CA SER A 78 -10.09 2.03 11.01
C SER A 78 -9.16 1.77 12.20
N PRO A 79 -9.37 0.72 13.02
CA PRO A 79 -8.47 0.39 14.12
C PRO A 79 -7.00 0.24 13.67
N ALA A 80 -6.79 -0.22 12.45
CA ALA A 80 -5.47 -0.33 11.81
C ALA A 80 -4.80 1.03 11.54
N ASP A 81 -5.58 2.09 11.38
CA ASP A 81 -5.10 3.43 11.06
C ASP A 81 -5.05 4.34 12.30
N ALA A 82 -5.83 4.03 13.34
CA ALA A 82 -6.15 4.92 14.45
C ALA A 82 -4.95 5.57 15.16
N HIS A 83 -3.76 4.94 15.13
CA HIS A 83 -2.55 5.45 15.78
C HIS A 83 -1.37 5.72 14.82
N ALA A 84 -1.57 5.57 13.51
CA ALA A 84 -0.46 5.47 12.55
C ALA A 84 -0.62 6.32 11.28
N LEU A 85 -1.62 7.21 11.22
CA LEU A 85 -1.85 7.98 10.01
C LEU A 85 -0.79 9.07 9.78
N MET A 86 -0.14 8.97 8.64
CA MET A 86 0.76 9.98 8.10
C MET A 86 0.02 11.32 7.90
N PRO A 87 0.63 12.47 8.23
CA PRO A 87 0.09 13.78 7.87
C PRO A 87 -0.21 13.87 6.37
N ALA A 88 -1.34 14.48 6.00
CA ALA A 88 -1.80 14.45 4.61
C ALA A 88 -0.84 15.09 3.59
N ALA A 89 -0.09 16.11 4.00
CA ALA A 89 0.94 16.73 3.16
C ALA A 89 2.09 15.75 2.89
N GLU A 90 2.60 15.10 3.95
CA GLU A 90 3.65 14.10 3.85
C GLU A 90 3.21 12.89 3.00
N ALA A 91 1.95 12.46 3.15
CA ALA A 91 1.38 11.38 2.34
C ALA A 91 1.35 11.75 0.85
N LEU A 92 0.94 12.98 0.53
CA LEU A 92 0.93 13.47 -0.85
C LEU A 92 2.35 13.54 -1.43
N ASP A 93 3.29 14.10 -0.68
CA ASP A 93 4.69 14.23 -1.10
C ASP A 93 5.33 12.86 -1.34
N ARG A 94 5.09 11.90 -0.45
CA ARG A 94 5.62 10.54 -0.58
C ARG A 94 5.04 9.81 -1.79
N LEU A 95 3.74 9.95 -2.04
CA LEU A 95 3.10 9.35 -3.21
C LEU A 95 3.62 9.99 -4.51
N ASN A 96 3.76 11.31 -4.55
CA ASN A 96 4.32 12.03 -5.70
C ASN A 96 5.77 11.63 -5.97
N ALA A 97 6.60 11.51 -4.92
CA ALA A 97 7.99 11.09 -5.04
C ALA A 97 8.11 9.65 -5.58
N ALA A 98 7.20 8.75 -5.18
CA ALA A 98 7.15 7.40 -5.73
C ALA A 98 6.72 7.41 -7.21
N ALA A 99 5.68 8.16 -7.54
CA ALA A 99 5.20 8.31 -8.92
C ALA A 99 6.25 8.92 -9.85
N ALA A 100 7.04 9.90 -9.37
CA ALA A 100 8.08 10.56 -10.15
C ALA A 100 9.24 9.65 -10.58
N ARG A 101 9.35 8.43 -10.04
CA ARG A 101 10.35 7.43 -10.45
C ARG A 101 10.05 6.83 -11.83
N GLU A 102 8.78 6.86 -12.23
CA GLU A 102 8.33 6.39 -13.54
C GLU A 102 7.89 7.57 -14.38
N LEU A 103 8.41 7.66 -15.61
CA LEU A 103 7.94 8.65 -16.55
C LEU A 103 6.55 8.25 -17.04
N VAL A 104 5.52 8.83 -16.43
CA VAL A 104 4.14 8.65 -16.86
C VAL A 104 3.74 9.79 -17.81
N ALA A 105 3.44 9.44 -19.06
CA ALA A 105 2.80 10.35 -20.01
C ALA A 105 1.28 10.11 -19.96
N PRO A 106 0.45 11.16 -19.75
CA PRO A 106 -0.99 11.03 -19.88
C PRO A 106 -1.35 10.44 -21.24
N GLN A 107 -2.13 9.37 -21.25
CA GLN A 107 -2.72 8.82 -22.47
C GLN A 107 -4.09 9.47 -22.62
N LEU A 108 -4.36 10.06 -23.79
CA LEU A 108 -5.65 10.65 -24.15
C LEU A 108 -6.53 9.63 -24.86
#